data_AF-L0DLT3-F1
#
_entry.id   AF-L0DLT3-F1
#
_cell.length_a   1.000
_cell.length_b   1.000
_cell.length_c   1.000
_cell.angle_alpha   90.00
_cell.angle_beta   90.00
_cell.angle_gamma   90.00
#
_symmetry.space_group_name_H-M   'P 1'
#
loop_
_entity.id
_entity.type
_entity.pdbx_description
1 polymer ?
#
loop_
_entity_poly.entity_id
_entity_poly.type
_entity_poly.pdbx_seq_one_letter_code
_entity_poly.pdbx_strand_id
1 'polypeptide(L)' 'MKPFLMILGILSALLIVAQLVMGQLILSGQAEWVKRHQHSGYLTVVVALLYIVLSLPKIASLPKRP' A
#
# COMPACT_ATOMS: atom_id res chain seq x y z
N MET A 1 -11.65 6.73 -13.64
CA MET A 1 -10.44 7.13 -12.86
C MET A 1 -10.71 7.30 -11.37
N LYS A 2 -11.67 8.13 -10.94
CA LYS A 2 -11.91 8.37 -9.50
C LYS A 2 -12.23 7.10 -8.68
N PRO A 3 -13.17 6.22 -9.09
CA PRO A 3 -13.47 5.01 -8.32
C PRO A 3 -12.29 4.02 -8.28
N PHE A 4 -11.59 3.88 -9.40
CA PHE A 4 -10.41 3.03 -9.50
C PHE A 4 -9.29 3.45 -8.55
N LEU A 5 -8.92 4.74 -8.53
CA LEU A 5 -7.91 5.26 -7.60
C LEU A 5 -8.33 5.08 -6.14
N MET A 6 -9.63 5.23 -5.84
CA MET A 6 -10.16 5.02 -4.49
C MET A 6 -10.03 3.56 -4.06
N ILE A 7 -10.42 2.61 -4.91
CA ILE A 7 -10.24 1.17 -4.66
C ILE A 7 -8.77 0.84 -4.46
N LEU A 8 -7.89 1.37 -5.32
CA LEU A 8 -6.45 1.12 -5.26
C LEU A 8 -5.83 1.71 -3.98
N GLY A 9 -6.29 2.89 -3.55
CA GLY A 9 -5.88 3.51 -2.29
C GLY A 9 -6.34 2.72 -1.07
N ILE A 10 -7.60 2.25 -1.04
CA ILE A 10 -8.12 1.39 0.03
C ILE A 10 -7.33 0.08 0.09
N LEU A 11 -7.10 -0.57 -1.06
CA LEU A 11 -6.33 -1.80 -1.13
C LEU A 11 -4.89 -1.59 -0.64
N SER A 12 -4.24 -0.49 -1.03
CA SER A 12 -2.91 -0.12 -0.55
C SER A 12 -2.90 0.01 0.97
N ALA A 13 -3.87 0.72 1.56
CA ALA A 13 -3.96 0.91 3.00
C ALA A 13 -4.14 -0.43 3.75
N LEU A 14 -5.03 -1.31 3.26
CA LEU A 14 -5.24 -2.63 3.84
C LEU A 14 -3.97 -3.49 3.78
N LEU A 15 -3.26 -3.48 2.65
CA LEU A 15 -2.01 -4.22 2.49
C LEU A 15 -0.91 -3.70 3.43
N ILE A 16 -0.79 -2.38 3.59
CA ILE A 16 0.16 -1.76 4.52
C ILE A 16 -0.15 -2.16 5.97
N VAL A 17 -1.42 -2.12 6.39
CA VAL A 17 -1.82 -2.58 7.73
C VAL A 17 -1.52 -4.06 7.92
N ALA A 18 -1.78 -4.90 6.91
CA ALA A 18 -1.42 -6.31 6.97
C ALA A 18 0.09 -6.52 7.12
N GLN A 19 0.94 -5.73 6.42
CA GLN A 19 2.40 -5.77 6.61
C GLN A 19 2.79 -5.41 8.04
N LEU A 20 2.18 -4.39 8.63
CA LEU A 20 2.42 -4.01 10.02
C LEU A 20 2.08 -5.17 10.97
N VAL A 21 0.90 -5.77 10.83
CA VAL A 21 0.47 -6.90 11.67
C VAL A 21 1.42 -8.09 11.52
N MET A 22 1.77 -8.49 10.30
CA MET A 22 2.72 -9.58 10.09
C MET A 22 4.11 -9.27 10.66
N GLY A 23 4.58 -8.02 10.53
CA GLY A 23 5.81 -7.57 11.15
C GLY A 23 5.78 -7.73 12.68
N GLN A 24 4.67 -7.36 13.33
CA GLN A 24 4.49 -7.57 14.76
C GLN A 24 4.47 -9.05 15.15
N LEU A 25 3.82 -9.92 14.37
CA LEU A 25 3.82 -11.37 14.62
C LEU A 25 5.22 -11.99 14.51
N ILE A 26 6.01 -11.54 13.54
CA ILE A 26 7.41 -11.95 13.39
C ILE A 26 8.23 -11.50 14.62
N LEU A 27 8.06 -10.24 15.04
CA LEU A 27 8.73 -9.70 16.23
C LEU A 27 8.29 -10.39 17.52
N SER A 28 7.07 -10.93 17.59
CA SER A 28 6.59 -11.76 18.70
C SER A 28 7.06 -13.22 18.63
N GLY A 29 8.02 -13.55 17.75
CA GLY A 29 8.64 -14.88 17.65
C GLY A 29 7.96 -15.84 16.68
N GLN A 30 6.94 -15.43 15.92
CA GLN A 30 6.26 -16.31 14.96
C GLN A 30 6.98 -16.30 13.60
N ALA A 31 8.13 -16.97 13.54
CA ALA A 31 9.02 -16.98 12.37
C ALA A 31 8.37 -17.54 11.09
N GLU A 32 7.31 -18.34 11.20
CA GLU A 32 6.54 -18.86 10.05
C GLU A 32 5.93 -17.75 9.18
N TRP A 33 5.69 -16.57 9.75
CA TRP A 33 5.13 -15.43 9.01
C TRP A 33 6.15 -14.73 8.12
N VAL A 34 7.46 -14.98 8.28
CA VAL A 34 8.52 -14.28 7.51
C VAL A 34 8.31 -14.43 6.00
N LYS A 35 8.06 -15.64 5.50
CA LYS A 35 7.83 -15.87 4.07
C LYS A 35 6.54 -15.22 3.57
N ARG A 36 5.47 -15.25 4.38
CA ARG A 36 4.19 -14.62 4.04
C ARG A 36 4.31 -13.10 4.00
N HIS A 37 5.03 -12.52 4.96
CA HIS A 37 5.36 -11.10 5.02
C HIS A 37 6.18 -10.68 3.79
N GLN A 38 7.22 -11.44 3.42
CA GLN A 38 8.02 -11.14 2.22
C GLN A 38 7.18 -11.16 0.93
N HIS A 39 6.42 -12.23 0.70
CA HIS A 39 5.65 -12.37 -0.54
C HIS A 39 4.55 -11.31 -0.67
N SER A 40 3.79 -11.10 0.41
CA SER A 40 2.76 -10.04 0.44
C SER A 40 3.38 -8.64 0.44
N GLY A 41 4.61 -8.48 0.92
CA GLY A 41 5.39 -7.25 0.87
C GLY A 41 5.66 -6.80 -0.57
N TYR A 42 6.05 -7.71 -1.47
CA TYR A 42 6.23 -7.37 -2.89
C TYR A 42 4.93 -6.86 -3.52
N LEU A 43 3.81 -7.54 -3.26
CA LEU A 43 2.49 -7.09 -3.74
C LEU A 43 2.14 -5.71 -3.17
N THR A 44 2.38 -5.50 -1.87
CA THR A 44 2.11 -4.22 -1.19
C THR A 44 2.88 -3.08 -1.85
N VAL A 45 4.18 -3.27 -2.11
CA VAL A 45 5.02 -2.27 -2.78
C VAL A 45 4.49 -1.95 -4.18
N VAL A 46 4.21 -2.96 -5.00
CA VAL A 46 3.70 -2.75 -6.37
C VAL A 46 2.39 -1.97 -6.36
N VAL A 47 1.43 -2.39 -5.54
CA VAL A 47 0.11 -1.74 -5.45
C VAL A 47 0.22 -0.29 -4.96
N ALA A 48 1.05 -0.04 -3.94
CA ALA A 48 1.26 1.29 -3.41
C ALA A 48 1.94 2.22 -4.43
N LEU A 49 2.98 1.74 -5.12
CA LEU A 49 3.66 2.53 -6.16
C LEU A 49 2.74 2.85 -7.33
N LEU A 50 1.93 1.89 -7.78
CA LEU A 50 0.91 2.12 -8.80
C LEU A 50 -0.10 3.19 -8.34
N TYR A 51 -0.57 3.12 -7.10
CA TYR A 51 -1.46 4.14 -6.55
C TYR A 51 -0.83 5.52 -6.55
N ILE A 52 0.43 5.64 -6.10
CA ILE A 52 1.16 6.91 -6.07
C ILE A 52 1.30 7.47 -7.48
N VAL A 53 1.87 6.71 -8.42
CA VAL A 53 2.13 7.15 -9.80
C VAL A 53 0.84 7.62 -10.47
N LEU A 54 -0.27 6.89 -10.30
CA LEU A 54 -1.55 7.25 -10.90
C LEU A 54 -2.26 8.42 -10.19
N SER A 55 -1.90 8.70 -8.92
CA SER A 55 -2.44 9.83 -8.16
C SER A 55 -1.71 11.14 -8.45
N LEU A 56 -0.41 11.09 -8.77
CA LEU A 56 0.42 12.28 -9.01
C LEU A 56 -0.15 13.25 -10.07
N PRO A 57 -0.65 12.81 -11.25
CA PRO A 57 -1.24 13.73 -12.22
C PRO A 57 -2.48 14.46 -11.69
N LYS A 58 -3.28 13.79 -10.85
CA LYS A 58 -4.45 14.41 -10.22
C LYS A 58 -4.05 15.48 -9.23
N ILE A 59 -3.03 15.21 -8.41
CA ILE A 59 -2.48 16.19 -7.47
C ILE A 59 -1.87 17.37 -8.24
N ALA A 60 -1.08 17.11 -9.27
CA ALA A 60 -0.45 18.13 -10.10
C ALA A 60 -1.45 19.04 -10.83
N SER A 61 -2.63 18.51 -11.17
CA SER A 61 -3.73 19.27 -11.79
C SER A 61 -4.58 20.10 -10.82
N LEU A 62 -4.33 20.02 -9.50
CA LEU A 62 -5.08 20.82 -8.54
C LEU A 62 -4.76 22.31 -8.72
N PRO A 63 -5.76 23.22 -8.60
CA PRO A 63 -5.50 24.65 -8.64
C PRO A 63 -4.51 25.01 -7.53
N LYS A 64 -3.42 25.70 -7.90
CA LYS A 64 -2.54 26.32 -6.92
C LYS A 64 -3.30 27.50 -6.31
N ARG A 65 -3.19 27.71 -5.00
CA ARG A 65 -3.82 28.87 -4.32
C ARG A 65 -3.44 30.16 -5.09
N PRO A 66 -4.38 31.10 -5.25
CA PRO A 66 -4.06 32.41 -5.81
C PRO A 66 -3.05 33.15 -4.93
#